data_AF-A0A969WGX3-F1
#
_entry.id   AF-A0A969WGX3-F1
#
_cell.length_a   1.000
_cell.length_b   1.000
_cell.length_c   1.000
_cell.angle_alpha   90.00
_cell.angle_beta   90.00
_cell.angle_gamma   90.00
#
_symmetry.space_group_name_H-M   'P 1'
#
loop_
_entity.id
_entity.type
_entity.pdbx_description
1 polymer ?
#
loop_
_entity_poly.entity_id
_entity_poly.type
_entity_poly.pdbx_seq_one_letter_code
_entity_poly.pdbx_strand_id
1 'polypeptide(L)'
;MTTITIKLPEPLFEKLERAALLTKQPVETLVEQSLAVSLPPLLEDIPAEYQKDVYPLLKMDVAELRQEVQRVFSPDRWRQYEALLEKKRETELTDAERKELAALRYEADIMMLRKGYAAV
;
A
#
# COMPACT_ATOMS: atom_id res chain seq x y z
N MET A 1 -23.82 1.41 12.29
CA MET A 1 -23.47 2.72 11.72
C MET A 1 -22.78 3.52 12.79
N THR A 2 -21.60 4.04 12.48
CA THR A 2 -20.80 4.85 13.42
C THR A 2 -20.84 6.29 12.93
N THR A 3 -21.24 7.22 13.78
CA THR A 3 -21.33 8.64 13.42
C THR A 3 -20.08 9.37 13.91
N ILE A 4 -19.46 10.14 13.03
CA ILE A 4 -18.36 11.04 13.37
C ILE A 4 -18.78 12.49 13.13
N THR A 5 -18.40 13.39 14.03
CA THR A 5 -18.58 14.83 13.85
C THR A 5 -17.25 15.46 13.52
N ILE A 6 -17.14 16.07 12.34
CA ILE A 6 -15.93 16.72 11.85
C ILE A 6 -16.15 18.23 11.76
N LYS A 7 -15.15 19.01 12.16
CA LYS A 7 -15.15 20.46 11.94
C LYS A 7 -14.51 20.74 10.58
N LEU A 8 -15.27 21.29 9.65
CA LEU A 8 -14.82 21.65 8.32
C LEU A 8 -14.64 23.18 8.22
N PRO A 9 -13.65 23.67 7.46
CA PRO A 9 -13.62 25.08 7.07
C PRO A 9 -14.91 25.45 6.31
N GLU A 10 -15.48 26.60 6.63
CA GLU A 10 -16.71 27.12 5.98
C GLU A 10 -16.65 27.05 4.44
N PRO A 11 -15.55 27.46 3.78
CA PRO A 11 -15.47 27.40 2.31
C PRO A 11 -15.52 25.99 1.74
N LEU A 12 -15.11 24.98 2.52
CA LEU A 12 -15.16 23.58 2.11
C LEU A 12 -16.59 23.04 2.24
N PHE A 13 -17.29 23.39 3.32
CA PHE A 13 -18.68 23.00 3.51
C PHE A 13 -19.60 23.59 2.44
N GLU A 14 -19.45 24.88 2.11
CA GLU A 14 -20.23 25.50 1.02
C GLU A 14 -20.01 24.80 -0.34
N LYS A 15 -18.77 24.38 -0.63
CA LYS A 15 -18.47 23.62 -1.86
C LYS A 15 -19.19 22.27 -1.88
N LEU A 16 -19.23 21.58 -0.74
CA LEU A 16 -19.94 20.30 -0.60
C LEU A 16 -21.45 20.49 -0.75
N GLU A 17 -22.04 21.53 -0.16
CA GLU A 17 -23.48 21.84 -0.33
C GLU A 17 -23.83 22.14 -1.79
N ARG A 18 -23.01 22.92 -2.49
CA ARG A 18 -23.22 23.18 -3.92
C ARG A 18 -23.13 21.91 -4.74
N ALA A 19 -22.15 21.04 -4.47
CA ALA A 19 -22.02 19.76 -5.15
C ALA A 19 -23.26 18.88 -4.90
N ALA A 20 -23.74 18.80 -3.66
CA ALA A 20 -24.94 18.06 -3.26
C ALA A 20 -26.19 18.52 -4.02
N LEU A 21 -26.37 19.85 -4.15
CA LEU A 21 -27.48 20.44 -4.90
C LEU A 21 -27.42 20.05 -6.39
N LEU A 22 -26.23 20.13 -7.00
CA LEU A 22 -26.03 19.86 -8.42
C LEU A 22 -26.18 18.36 -8.75
N THR A 23 -25.70 17.48 -7.88
CA THR A 23 -25.80 16.02 -8.08
C THR A 23 -27.11 15.44 -7.56
N LYS A 24 -27.91 16.23 -6.84
CA LYS A 24 -29.14 15.80 -6.14
C LYS A 24 -28.88 14.65 -5.16
N GLN A 25 -27.74 14.69 -4.48
CA GLN A 25 -27.35 13.70 -3.48
C GLN A 25 -27.18 14.38 -2.11
N PRO A 26 -27.45 13.68 -0.99
CA PRO A 26 -27.12 14.18 0.33
C PRO A 26 -25.62 14.49 0.46
N VAL A 27 -25.27 15.52 1.24
CA VAL A 27 -23.87 15.85 1.57
C VAL A 27 -23.15 14.64 2.16
N GLU A 28 -23.84 13.85 3.00
CA GLU A 28 -23.31 12.63 3.60
C GLU A 28 -22.83 11.63 2.54
N THR A 29 -23.62 11.38 1.49
CA THR A 29 -23.26 10.46 0.41
C THR A 29 -22.04 10.95 -0.37
N LEU A 30 -21.94 12.25 -0.62
CA LEU A 30 -20.76 12.82 -1.29
C LEU A 30 -19.51 12.72 -0.42
N VAL A 31 -19.63 12.96 0.88
CA VAL A 31 -18.52 12.82 1.84
C VAL A 31 -18.08 11.35 1.91
N GLU A 32 -19.01 10.40 2.00
CA GLU A 32 -18.72 8.97 2.00
C GLU A 32 -17.97 8.55 0.73
N GLN A 33 -18.46 8.96 -0.45
CA GLN A 33 -17.80 8.64 -1.73
C GLN A 33 -16.42 9.28 -1.83
N SER A 34 -16.26 10.53 -1.43
CA SER A 34 -14.95 11.19 -1.42
C SER A 34 -13.99 10.49 -0.46
N LEU A 35 -14.44 10.13 0.74
CA LEU A 35 -13.64 9.41 1.71
C LEU A 35 -13.23 8.04 1.18
N ALA A 36 -14.17 7.27 0.61
CA ALA A 36 -13.89 5.94 0.04
C ALA A 36 -12.83 5.97 -1.08
N VAL A 37 -12.78 7.05 -1.87
CA VAL A 37 -11.77 7.23 -2.93
C VAL A 37 -10.46 7.77 -2.37
N SER A 38 -10.52 8.65 -1.37
CA SER A 38 -9.34 9.32 -0.80
C SER A 38 -8.59 8.47 0.24
N LEU A 39 -9.29 7.53 0.86
CA LEU A 39 -8.68 6.61 1.81
C LEU A 39 -7.93 5.57 1.00
N PRO A 40 -6.60 5.49 1.15
CA PRO A 40 -5.85 4.42 0.51
C PRO A 40 -6.39 3.06 0.98
N PRO A 41 -6.25 2.00 0.17
CA PRO A 41 -6.72 0.67 0.52
C PRO A 41 -6.28 0.33 1.94
N LEU A 42 -7.21 -0.26 2.70
CA LEU A 42 -7.03 -0.45 4.13
C LEU A 42 -5.74 -1.20 4.36
N LEU A 43 -4.86 -0.61 5.16
CA LEU A 43 -3.66 -1.23 5.67
C LEU A 43 -3.93 -2.58 6.37
N GLU A 44 -5.18 -2.81 6.75
CA GLU A 44 -5.71 -4.05 7.32
C GLU A 44 -5.60 -5.25 6.35
N ASP A 45 -5.58 -5.00 5.04
CA ASP A 45 -5.36 -6.03 4.01
C ASP A 45 -3.89 -6.46 3.90
N ILE A 46 -2.98 -5.73 4.55
CA ILE A 46 -1.56 -6.05 4.58
C ILE A 46 -1.29 -6.99 5.76
N PRO A 47 -0.68 -8.17 5.54
CA PRO A 47 -0.32 -9.07 6.63
C PRO A 47 0.56 -8.36 7.66
N ALA A 48 0.32 -8.63 8.95
CA ALA A 48 0.95 -7.92 10.07
C ALA A 48 2.48 -7.86 9.99
N GLU A 49 3.12 -8.87 9.42
CA GLU A 49 4.57 -8.96 9.23
C GLU A 49 5.16 -7.92 8.25
N TYR A 50 4.33 -7.35 7.36
CA TYR A 50 4.72 -6.33 6.38
C TYR A 50 4.20 -4.93 6.70
N GLN A 51 3.27 -4.80 7.65
CA GLN A 51 2.62 -3.52 7.98
C GLN A 51 3.62 -2.42 8.30
N LYS A 52 4.62 -2.71 9.14
CA LYS A 52 5.67 -1.75 9.52
C LYS A 52 6.45 -1.21 8.31
N ASP A 53 6.56 -2.00 7.25
CA ASP A 53 7.32 -1.67 6.05
C ASP A 53 6.45 -0.95 5.00
N VAL A 54 5.12 -1.01 5.11
CA VAL A 54 4.21 -0.31 4.20
C VAL A 54 3.65 0.97 4.82
N TYR A 55 3.46 1.03 6.13
CA TYR A 55 2.92 2.21 6.84
C TYR A 55 3.65 3.52 6.57
N PRO A 56 4.98 3.55 6.34
CA PRO A 56 5.67 4.78 5.96
C PRO A 56 5.12 5.42 4.68
N LEU A 57 4.52 4.66 3.75
CA LEU A 57 3.96 5.18 2.51
C LEU A 57 2.78 6.12 2.75
N LEU A 58 2.05 5.98 3.86
CA LEU A 58 0.96 6.90 4.22
C LEU A 58 1.41 8.35 4.39
N LYS A 59 2.70 8.57 4.65
CA LYS A 59 3.27 9.89 4.89
C LYS A 59 4.05 10.42 3.70
N MET A 60 4.17 9.62 2.64
CA MET A 60 4.91 9.99 1.44
C MET A 60 4.11 10.96 0.59
N ASP A 61 4.81 11.89 -0.06
CA ASP A 61 4.23 12.74 -1.09
C ASP A 61 4.10 12.00 -2.44
N VAL A 62 3.46 12.65 -3.41
CA VAL A 62 3.22 12.07 -4.74
C VAL A 62 4.52 11.71 -5.47
N ALA A 63 5.60 12.47 -5.28
CA ALA A 63 6.87 12.20 -5.93
C ALA A 63 7.56 10.97 -5.31
N GLU A 64 7.52 10.84 -3.99
CA GLU A 64 8.02 9.69 -3.23
C GLU A 64 7.24 8.42 -3.59
N LEU A 65 5.91 8.48 -3.64
CA LEU A 65 5.07 7.35 -4.07
C LEU A 65 5.39 6.92 -5.50
N ARG A 66 5.63 7.88 -6.40
CA ARG A 66 6.03 7.57 -7.78
C ARG A 66 7.36 6.84 -7.86
N GLN A 67 8.31 7.14 -6.97
CA GLN A 67 9.58 6.41 -6.88
C GLN A 67 9.36 4.97 -6.40
N GLU A 68 8.47 4.75 -5.44
CA GLU A 68 8.10 3.39 -5.01
C GLU A 68 7.51 2.58 -6.17
N VAL A 69 6.58 3.15 -6.95
CA VAL A 69 6.01 2.50 -8.14
C VAL A 69 7.08 2.11 -9.18
N GLN A 70 8.15 2.88 -9.29
CA GLN A 70 9.25 2.61 -10.23
C GLN A 70 10.31 1.66 -9.69
N ARG A 71 10.25 1.28 -8.42
CA ARG A 71 11.24 0.45 -7.77
C ARG A 71 11.33 -0.93 -8.43
N VAL A 72 12.54 -1.41 -8.67
CA VAL A 72 12.80 -2.72 -9.27
C VAL A 72 13.55 -3.61 -8.31
N PHE A 73 13.24 -4.91 -8.33
CA PHE A 73 14.00 -5.89 -7.57
C PHE A 73 15.36 -6.04 -8.24
N SER A 74 16.43 -6.07 -7.45
CA SER A 74 17.78 -6.16 -7.99
C SER A 74 17.93 -7.44 -8.83
N PRO A 75 18.42 -7.36 -10.08
CA PRO A 75 18.65 -8.54 -10.92
C PRO A 75 19.60 -9.56 -10.28
N ASP A 76 20.57 -9.08 -9.48
CA ASP A 76 21.52 -9.94 -8.79
C ASP A 76 20.84 -10.72 -7.66
N ARG A 77 19.95 -10.04 -6.92
CA ARG A 77 19.12 -10.67 -5.89
C ARG A 77 18.13 -11.66 -6.47
N TRP A 78 17.54 -11.34 -7.63
CA TRP A 78 16.65 -12.25 -8.33
C TRP A 78 17.36 -13.54 -8.73
N ARG A 79 18.57 -13.45 -9.28
CA ARG A 79 19.39 -14.62 -9.62
C ARG A 79 19.75 -15.45 -8.40
N GLN A 80 20.08 -14.82 -7.27
CA GLN A 80 20.33 -15.53 -6.01
C GLN A 80 19.08 -16.25 -5.50
N TYR A 81 17.91 -15.60 -5.59
CA TYR A 81 16.63 -16.18 -5.19
C TYR A 81 16.29 -17.41 -6.03
N GLU A 82 16.41 -17.33 -7.36
CA GLU A 82 16.19 -18.45 -8.28
C GLU A 82 17.17 -19.61 -8.00
N ALA A 83 18.45 -19.31 -7.78
CA ALA A 83 19.46 -20.33 -7.48
C ALA A 83 19.16 -21.08 -6.17
N LEU A 84 18.74 -20.37 -5.12
CA LEU A 84 18.36 -20.98 -3.85
C LEU A 84 17.07 -21.80 -3.95
N LEU A 85 16.10 -21.35 -4.76
CA LEU A 85 14.89 -22.12 -5.04
C LEU A 85 15.21 -23.41 -5.78
N GLU A 86 16.07 -23.37 -6.80
CA GLU A 86 16.46 -24.56 -7.55
C GLU A 86 17.25 -25.53 -6.66
N LYS A 87 18.21 -25.02 -5.90
CA LYS A 87 18.97 -25.84 -4.94
C LYS A 87 18.05 -26.54 -3.92
N LYS A 88 17.02 -25.86 -3.42
CA LYS A 88 16.04 -26.43 -2.48
C LYS A 88 15.25 -27.61 -3.08
N ARG A 89 15.06 -27.63 -4.40
CA ARG A 89 14.36 -28.73 -5.11
C ARG A 89 15.25 -29.96 -5.24
N GLU A 90 16.55 -29.74 -5.40
CA GLU A 90 17.53 -30.82 -5.58
C GLU A 90 18.05 -31.36 -4.24
N THR A 91 18.22 -30.50 -3.25
CA THR A 91 18.92 -30.79 -1.99
C THR A 91 18.36 -30.00 -0.81
N GLU A 92 18.64 -30.46 0.41
CA GLU A 92 18.36 -29.66 1.60
C GLU A 92 19.27 -28.41 1.66
N LEU A 93 18.65 -27.24 1.83
CA LEU A 93 19.37 -26.01 2.09
C LEU A 93 20.00 -26.03 3.47
N THR A 94 21.19 -25.44 3.61
CA THR A 94 21.78 -25.16 4.93
C THR A 94 20.95 -24.11 5.70
N ASP A 95 21.18 -23.97 7.00
CA ASP A 95 20.51 -22.92 7.79
C ASP A 95 20.76 -21.51 7.28
N ALA A 96 21.99 -21.23 6.83
CA ALA A 96 22.34 -19.93 6.25
C ALA A 96 21.54 -19.68 4.95
N GLU A 97 21.44 -20.67 4.09
CA GLU A 97 20.70 -20.58 2.82
C GLU A 97 19.20 -20.47 3.03
N ARG A 98 18.64 -21.16 4.03
CA ARG A 98 17.22 -21.01 4.41
C ARG A 98 16.91 -19.60 4.88
N LYS A 99 17.80 -19.01 5.69
CA LYS A 99 17.67 -17.62 6.15
C LYS A 99 17.77 -16.65 4.98
N GLU A 100 18.72 -16.85 4.07
CA GLU A 100 18.88 -16.01 2.89
C GLU A 100 17.66 -16.09 1.96
N LEU A 101 17.16 -17.30 1.70
CA LEU A 101 15.96 -17.51 0.89
C LEU A 101 14.72 -16.83 1.50
N ALA A 102 14.57 -16.90 2.83
CA ALA A 102 13.50 -16.21 3.55
C ALA A 102 13.64 -14.68 3.45
N ALA A 103 14.85 -14.15 3.57
CA ALA A 103 15.12 -12.72 3.45
C ALA A 103 14.81 -12.20 2.03
N LEU A 104 15.24 -12.92 1.00
CA LEU A 104 14.97 -12.56 -0.40
C LEU A 104 13.47 -12.58 -0.72
N ARG A 105 12.74 -13.58 -0.20
CA ARG A 105 11.29 -13.64 -0.34
C ARG A 105 10.62 -12.45 0.34
N TYR A 106 10.99 -12.17 1.59
CA TYR A 106 10.47 -11.04 2.34
C TYR A 106 10.72 -9.69 1.65
N GLU A 107 11.93 -9.49 1.08
CA GLU A 107 12.27 -8.29 0.32
C GLU A 107 11.42 -8.15 -0.94
N ALA A 108 11.20 -9.24 -1.67
CA ALA A 108 10.36 -9.25 -2.87
C ALA A 108 8.89 -8.95 -2.54
N ASP A 109 8.36 -9.56 -1.47
CA ASP A 109 6.98 -9.38 -1.00
C ASP A 109 6.74 -7.92 -0.55
N ILE A 110 7.64 -7.34 0.26
CA ILE A 110 7.56 -5.93 0.65
C ILE A 110 7.58 -5.02 -0.56
N MET A 111 8.49 -5.26 -1.51
CA MET A 111 8.59 -4.41 -2.69
C MET A 111 7.27 -4.45 -3.48
N MET A 112 6.68 -5.63 -3.69
CA MET A 112 5.40 -5.74 -4.39
C MET A 112 4.25 -5.05 -3.65
N LEU A 113 4.18 -5.22 -2.32
CA LEU A 113 3.17 -4.55 -1.50
C LEU A 113 3.31 -3.02 -1.54
N ARG A 114 4.53 -2.49 -1.39
CA ARG A 114 4.79 -1.05 -1.47
C ARG A 114 4.44 -0.49 -2.86
N LYS A 115 4.76 -1.22 -3.93
CA LYS A 115 4.41 -0.83 -5.31
C LYS A 115 2.90 -0.81 -5.54
N GLY A 116 2.21 -1.86 -5.11
CA GLY A 116 0.75 -1.94 -5.23
C GLY A 116 0.08 -0.80 -4.46
N TYR A 117 0.54 -0.53 -3.24
CA TYR A 117 0.02 0.55 -2.41
C TYR A 117 0.25 1.93 -3.00
N ALA A 118 1.46 2.20 -3.52
CA ALA A 118 1.81 3.49 -4.10
C ALA A 118 1.17 3.77 -5.47
N ALA A 119 0.57 2.76 -6.11
CA ALA A 119 -0.07 2.89 -7.41
C ALA A 119 -1.58 3.23 -7.33
N VAL A 120 -2.15 3.29 -6.13
CA VAL A 120 -3.55 3.65 -5.86
C VAL A 120 -3.67 5.15 -5.60
#